data_AF-K0NNP1-F1
#
_entry.id   AF-K0NNP1-F1
#
_cell.length_a   1.000
_cell.length_b   1.000
_cell.length_c   1.000
_cell.angle_alpha   90.00
_cell.angle_beta   90.00
_cell.angle_gamma   90.00
#
_symmetry.space_group_name_H-M   'P 1'
#
loop_
_entity.id
_entity.type
_entity.pdbx_description
1 polymer ?
#
loop_
_entity_poly.entity_id
_entity_poly.type
_entity_poly.pdbx_seq_one_letter_code
_entity_poly.pdbx_strand_id
1 'polypeptide(L)'
;MSVEEELFAKRQCKFNELVAYGFSQNGDDYCLEVPLKSANFLAKIRVSSVGAVSGKVYDLDTGDEYLLLRVDSDNGSFSAAVKAEYRAILQDIVDKCFVKAQADRIRDEIKNRYGDEPDFPFKKFPDYAVFRNPKNRKWYGLLMTLPLGKLTGDEGDQQEVMVLDVKQTEDRLPDLLKKAGFFPAYHMNNQAKRLTVFLSAVFFMHDF
;
A
#
# COMPACT_ATOMS: atom_id res chain seq x y z
N MET A 1 8.03 12.51 -13.33
CA MET A 1 7.44 11.81 -12.17
C MET A 1 7.24 12.87 -11.11
N SER A 2 6.03 13.01 -10.57
CA SER A 2 5.76 14.01 -9.53
C SER A 2 6.39 13.60 -8.19
N VAL A 3 6.59 14.55 -7.27
CA VAL A 3 7.09 14.25 -5.92
C VAL A 3 6.10 13.38 -5.14
N GLU A 4 4.80 13.52 -5.42
CA GLU A 4 3.74 12.67 -4.86
C GLU A 4 3.87 11.23 -5.37
N GLU A 5 4.03 11.04 -6.68
CA GLU A 5 4.26 9.71 -7.26
C GLU A 5 5.50 9.03 -6.66
N GLU A 6 6.58 9.79 -6.45
CA GLU A 6 7.83 9.30 -5.87
C GLU A 6 7.64 8.86 -4.40
N LEU A 7 7.08 9.73 -3.56
CA LEU A 7 6.99 9.51 -2.11
C LEU A 7 5.93 8.47 -1.72
N PHE A 8 4.82 8.43 -2.45
CA PHE A 8 3.69 7.54 -2.15
C PHE A 8 3.73 6.23 -2.97
N ALA A 9 4.76 6.02 -3.79
CA ALA A 9 4.96 4.76 -4.51
C ALA A 9 4.99 3.57 -3.54
N LYS A 10 4.18 2.54 -3.85
CA LYS A 10 4.06 1.30 -3.05
C LYS A 10 3.67 1.55 -1.58
N ARG A 11 2.99 2.65 -1.32
CA ARG A 11 2.42 2.97 -0.01
C ARG A 11 0.92 2.70 -0.01
N GLN A 12 0.42 2.25 1.13
CA GLN A 12 -0.99 2.04 1.39
C GLN A 12 -1.46 3.05 2.42
N CYS A 13 -2.52 3.77 2.08
CA CYS A 13 -3.14 4.77 2.94
C CYS A 13 -3.86 4.12 4.13
N LYS A 14 -3.71 4.71 5.31
CA LYS A 14 -4.55 4.45 6.49
C LYS A 14 -5.54 5.60 6.65
N PHE A 15 -6.74 5.44 6.11
CA PHE A 15 -7.75 6.51 6.10
C PHE A 15 -8.10 7.04 7.51
N ASN A 16 -8.14 6.17 8.52
CA ASN A 16 -8.37 6.60 9.91
C ASN A 16 -7.27 7.55 10.42
N GLU A 17 -6.03 7.33 9.99
CA GLU A 17 -4.89 8.19 10.38
C GLU A 17 -4.91 9.53 9.64
N LEU A 18 -5.49 9.60 8.43
CA LEU A 18 -5.67 10.88 7.72
C LEU A 18 -6.53 11.85 8.54
N VAL A 19 -7.66 11.36 9.04
CA VAL A 19 -8.57 12.17 9.86
C VAL A 19 -7.87 12.59 11.16
N ALA A 20 -7.17 11.68 11.82
CA ALA A 20 -6.41 11.97 13.03
C ALA A 20 -5.26 12.97 12.79
N TYR A 21 -4.63 12.92 11.61
CA TYR A 21 -3.58 13.85 11.20
C TYR A 21 -4.10 15.27 10.97
N GLY A 22 -5.36 15.41 10.54
CA GLY A 22 -6.02 16.70 10.31
C GLY A 22 -6.64 16.87 8.92
N PHE A 23 -6.73 15.81 8.12
CA PHE A 23 -7.50 15.85 6.87
C PHE A 23 -8.99 15.97 7.17
N SER A 24 -9.66 16.82 6.40
CA SER A 24 -11.12 16.93 6.36
C SER A 24 -11.69 16.11 5.20
N GLN A 25 -12.76 15.37 5.45
CA GLN A 25 -13.45 14.63 4.40
C GLN A 25 -14.33 15.58 3.58
N ASN A 26 -14.19 15.53 2.25
CA ASN A 26 -14.98 16.29 1.30
C ASN A 26 -15.48 15.36 0.18
N GLY A 27 -16.71 14.88 0.32
CA GLY A 27 -17.24 13.79 -0.51
C GLY A 27 -16.47 12.49 -0.29
N ASP A 28 -15.99 11.90 -1.38
CA ASP A 28 -15.21 10.65 -1.36
C ASP A 28 -13.71 10.88 -1.08
N ASP A 29 -13.27 12.14 -1.01
CA ASP A 29 -11.87 12.50 -0.86
C ASP A 29 -11.55 13.10 0.52
N TYR A 30 -10.27 13.12 0.84
CA TYR A 30 -9.71 13.74 2.03
C TYR A 30 -8.84 14.92 1.61
N CYS A 31 -9.10 16.09 2.18
CA CYS A 31 -8.38 17.32 1.86
C CYS A 31 -7.70 17.90 3.11
N LEU A 32 -6.48 18.38 2.93
CA LEU A 32 -5.69 19.06 3.94
C LEU A 32 -5.11 20.35 3.35
N GLU A 33 -5.18 21.43 4.11
CA GLU A 33 -4.54 22.70 3.77
C GLU A 33 -3.46 23.02 4.81
N VAL A 34 -2.24 23.28 4.36
CA VAL A 34 -1.08 23.53 5.23
C VAL A 34 -0.34 24.79 4.76
N PRO A 35 -0.23 25.84 5.59
CA PRO A 35 0.60 27.01 5.28
C PRO A 35 2.07 26.63 5.21
N LEU A 36 2.78 27.15 4.21
CA LEU A 36 4.24 27.06 4.13
C LEU A 36 4.86 28.22 4.91
N LYS A 37 6.02 27.98 5.52
CA LYS A 37 6.75 28.96 6.34
C LYS A 37 7.60 29.90 5.49
N SER A 38 8.08 29.41 4.34
CA SER A 38 9.00 30.17 3.47
C SER A 38 8.38 31.38 2.78
N ALA A 39 7.05 31.46 2.71
CA ALA A 39 6.30 32.61 2.19
C ALA A 39 4.80 32.36 2.41
N ASN A 40 3.97 33.39 2.18
CA ASN A 40 2.50 33.33 2.20
C ASN A 40 1.95 32.33 1.15
N PHE A 41 2.26 31.05 1.28
CA PHE A 41 1.83 29.99 0.40
C PHE A 41 1.01 28.97 1.18
N LEU A 42 0.11 28.32 0.48
CA LEU A 42 -0.76 27.29 1.02
C LEU A 42 -0.65 26.03 0.17
N ALA A 43 -0.19 24.93 0.76
CA ALA A 43 -0.30 23.61 0.17
C ALA A 43 -1.72 23.08 0.38
N LYS A 44 -2.38 22.68 -0.71
CA LYS A 44 -3.64 21.94 -0.70
C LYS A 44 -3.36 20.52 -1.17
N ILE A 45 -3.55 19.55 -0.29
CA ILE A 45 -3.25 18.15 -0.51
C ILE A 45 -4.57 17.37 -0.50
N ARG A 46 -4.76 16.52 -1.49
CA ARG A 46 -5.92 15.65 -1.65
C ARG A 46 -5.47 14.19 -1.65
N VAL A 47 -6.19 13.35 -0.91
CA VAL A 47 -6.11 11.90 -0.97
C VAL A 47 -7.46 11.38 -1.44
N SER A 48 -7.48 10.64 -2.55
CA SER A 48 -8.72 10.06 -3.07
C SER A 48 -9.20 8.87 -2.24
N SER A 49 -10.45 8.43 -2.48
CA SER A 49 -11.02 7.20 -1.89
C SER A 49 -10.19 5.93 -2.16
N VAL A 50 -9.36 5.92 -3.21
CA VAL A 50 -8.45 4.82 -3.54
C VAL A 50 -7.02 5.04 -3.01
N GLY A 51 -6.79 6.10 -2.23
CA GLY A 51 -5.51 6.42 -1.60
C GLY A 51 -4.50 7.10 -2.51
N ALA A 52 -4.90 7.57 -3.70
CA ALA A 52 -4.02 8.33 -4.59
C ALA A 52 -3.85 9.76 -4.08
N VAL A 53 -2.60 10.23 -3.98
CA VAL A 53 -2.26 11.55 -3.45
C VAL A 53 -1.98 12.53 -4.58
N SER A 54 -2.57 13.71 -4.50
CA SER A 54 -2.23 14.85 -5.34
C SER A 54 -2.17 16.11 -4.49
N GLY A 55 -1.44 17.12 -4.94
CA GLY A 55 -1.46 18.41 -4.27
C GLY A 55 -1.06 19.56 -5.16
N LYS A 56 -1.31 20.76 -4.65
CA LYS A 56 -1.02 22.03 -5.31
C LYS A 56 -0.57 23.03 -4.26
N VAL A 57 0.26 23.97 -4.66
CA VAL A 57 0.69 25.07 -3.80
C VAL A 57 0.16 26.35 -4.40
N TYR A 58 -0.42 27.23 -3.58
CA TYR A 58 -1.00 28.51 -4.00
C TYR A 58 -0.27 29.65 -3.32
N ASP A 59 0.03 30.69 -4.09
CA ASP A 59 0.47 31.98 -3.55
C ASP A 59 -0.76 32.69 -2.97
N LEU A 60 -0.74 33.03 -1.68
CA LEU A 60 -1.87 33.71 -1.02
C LEU A 60 -1.89 35.21 -1.29
N ASP A 61 -0.77 35.79 -1.76
CA ASP A 61 -0.71 37.21 -2.10
C ASP A 61 -1.36 37.47 -3.48
N THR A 62 -1.19 36.54 -4.44
CA THR A 62 -1.83 36.66 -5.77
C THR A 62 -3.08 35.79 -5.95
N GLY A 63 -3.22 34.72 -5.16
CA GLY A 63 -4.26 33.70 -5.31
C GLY A 63 -3.97 32.65 -6.39
N ASP A 64 -2.81 32.71 -7.05
CA ASP A 64 -2.47 31.85 -8.19
C ASP A 64 -1.80 30.54 -7.75
N GLU A 65 -1.93 29.51 -8.59
CA GLU A 65 -1.19 28.27 -8.43
C GLU A 65 0.31 28.47 -8.70
N TYR A 66 1.15 27.99 -7.79
CA TYR A 66 2.60 28.05 -7.88
C TYR A 66 3.15 26.98 -8.84
N LEU A 67 3.10 27.25 -10.14
CA LEU A 67 3.50 26.30 -11.18
C LEU A 67 4.98 25.87 -11.13
N LEU A 68 5.85 26.70 -10.55
CA LEU A 68 7.28 26.39 -10.38
C LEU A 68 7.54 25.18 -9.46
N LEU A 69 6.53 24.75 -8.69
CA LEU A 69 6.56 23.47 -7.97
C LEU A 69 6.84 22.28 -8.91
N ARG A 70 6.41 22.37 -10.18
CA ARG A 70 6.44 21.27 -11.15
C ARG A 70 7.61 21.34 -12.14
N VAL A 71 8.45 22.35 -12.03
CA VAL A 71 9.60 22.54 -12.91
C VAL A 71 10.83 21.88 -12.27
N ASP A 72 11.46 20.95 -12.99
CA ASP A 72 12.63 20.22 -12.48
C ASP A 72 13.87 21.10 -12.25
N SER A 73 13.95 22.25 -12.92
CA SER A 73 15.07 23.18 -12.76
C SER A 73 14.92 24.08 -11.53
N ASP A 74 15.97 24.15 -10.71
CA ASP A 74 16.03 25.03 -9.54
C ASP A 74 16.47 26.43 -9.96
N ASN A 75 15.52 27.19 -10.51
CA ASN A 75 15.77 28.52 -11.06
C ASN A 75 15.94 29.62 -9.96
N GLY A 76 16.25 29.25 -8.71
CA GLY A 76 16.51 30.20 -7.61
C GLY A 76 16.43 29.56 -6.21
N SER A 77 17.02 30.23 -5.20
CA SER A 77 17.00 29.76 -3.81
C SER A 77 15.59 29.71 -3.19
N PHE A 78 14.67 30.54 -3.69
CA PHE A 78 13.30 30.63 -3.19
C PHE A 78 12.42 29.45 -3.62
N SER A 79 12.46 29.05 -4.90
CA SER A 79 11.69 27.90 -5.37
C SER A 79 12.18 26.59 -4.73
N ALA A 80 13.49 26.48 -4.48
CA ALA A 80 14.07 25.37 -3.75
C ALA A 80 13.51 25.26 -2.31
N ALA A 81 13.35 26.38 -1.61
CA ALA A 81 12.76 26.40 -0.27
C ALA A 81 11.29 25.92 -0.27
N VAL A 82 10.46 26.46 -1.18
CA VAL A 82 9.04 26.06 -1.31
C VAL A 82 8.92 24.56 -1.63
N LYS A 83 9.72 24.06 -2.58
CA LYS A 83 9.76 22.62 -2.93
C LYS A 83 10.17 21.76 -1.73
N ALA A 84 11.19 22.18 -0.99
CA ALA A 84 11.68 21.45 0.18
C ALA A 84 10.63 21.38 1.29
N GLU A 85 9.95 22.50 1.59
CA GLU A 85 8.86 22.53 2.58
C GLU A 85 7.67 21.68 2.16
N TYR A 86 7.25 21.78 0.89
CA TYR A 86 6.19 20.92 0.36
C TYR A 86 6.55 19.44 0.46
N ARG A 87 7.77 19.07 0.07
CA ARG A 87 8.27 17.69 0.21
C ARG A 87 8.30 17.23 1.66
N ALA A 88 8.67 18.09 2.60
CA ALA A 88 8.67 17.77 4.03
C ALA A 88 7.25 17.51 4.57
N ILE A 89 6.26 18.29 4.15
CA ILE A 89 4.85 18.06 4.49
C ILE A 89 4.39 16.70 3.95
N LEU A 90 4.68 16.40 2.69
CA LEU A 90 4.34 15.11 2.09
C LEU A 90 5.03 13.94 2.80
N GLN A 91 6.30 14.10 3.20
CA GLN A 91 7.04 13.08 3.93
C GLN A 91 6.43 12.79 5.30
N ASP A 92 6.03 13.83 6.05
CA ASP A 92 5.37 13.65 7.36
C ASP A 92 4.01 12.94 7.21
N ILE A 93 3.26 13.24 6.14
CA ILE A 93 2.03 12.51 5.79
C ILE A 93 2.33 11.05 5.47
N VAL A 94 3.39 10.75 4.69
CA VAL A 94 3.81 9.37 4.42
C VAL A 94 4.08 8.63 5.73
N ASP A 95 4.84 9.25 6.62
CA ASP A 95 5.30 8.60 7.85
C ASP A 95 4.17 8.32 8.84
N LYS A 96 3.17 9.22 8.91
CA LYS A 96 2.04 9.08 9.85
C LYS A 96 0.83 8.37 9.26
N CYS A 97 0.51 8.61 8.00
CA CYS A 97 -0.75 8.17 7.39
C CYS A 97 -0.59 7.02 6.41
N PHE A 98 0.64 6.66 6.03
CA PHE A 98 0.89 5.61 5.06
C PHE A 98 1.81 4.53 5.61
N VAL A 99 1.62 3.31 5.11
CA VAL A 99 2.51 2.19 5.38
C VAL A 99 2.99 1.58 4.09
N LYS A 100 4.09 0.84 4.15
CA LYS A 100 4.50 -0.01 3.03
C LYS A 100 3.34 -0.94 2.66
N ALA A 101 3.08 -1.09 1.36
CA ALA A 101 2.06 -2.01 0.89
C ALA A 101 2.23 -3.38 1.55
N GLN A 102 1.12 -4.04 1.91
CA GLN A 102 1.18 -5.29 2.67
C GLN A 102 2.02 -6.40 1.98
N ALA A 103 2.03 -6.43 0.64
CA ALA A 103 2.91 -7.27 -0.18
C ALA A 103 4.37 -7.15 0.23
N ASP A 104 4.83 -5.91 0.35
CA ASP A 104 6.23 -5.60 0.61
C ASP A 104 6.59 -5.91 2.05
N ARG A 105 5.67 -5.69 2.99
CA ARG A 105 5.86 -6.08 4.40
C ARG A 105 6.04 -7.59 4.54
N ILE A 106 5.22 -8.37 3.83
CA ILE A 106 5.34 -9.84 3.82
C ILE A 106 6.65 -10.28 3.18
N ARG A 107 7.05 -9.66 2.07
CA ARG A 107 8.33 -9.94 1.41
C ARG A 107 9.51 -9.67 2.33
N ASP A 108 9.53 -8.51 2.97
CA ASP A 108 10.59 -8.13 3.91
C ASP A 108 10.65 -9.12 5.09
N GLU A 109 9.50 -9.49 5.64
CA GLU A 109 9.44 -10.43 6.77
C GLU A 109 9.94 -11.84 6.40
N ILE A 110 9.54 -12.35 5.23
CA ILE A 110 10.04 -13.65 4.72
C ILE A 110 11.55 -13.58 4.50
N LYS A 111 12.06 -12.51 3.90
CA LYS A 111 13.49 -12.29 3.69
C LYS A 111 14.24 -12.19 5.01
N ASN A 112 13.73 -11.45 5.99
CA ASN A 112 14.37 -11.27 7.28
C ASN A 112 14.41 -12.57 8.10
N ARG A 113 13.32 -13.36 8.06
CA ARG A 113 13.19 -14.58 8.87
C ARG A 113 13.85 -15.80 8.22
N TYR A 114 13.78 -15.93 6.91
CA TYR A 114 14.20 -17.12 6.18
C TYR A 114 15.35 -16.89 5.19
N GLY A 115 15.67 -15.64 4.86
CA GLY A 115 16.65 -15.30 3.82
C GLY A 115 16.15 -15.56 2.39
N ASP A 116 14.87 -15.85 2.23
CA ASP A 116 14.27 -16.24 0.96
C ASP A 116 13.81 -15.00 0.17
N GLU A 117 14.14 -14.98 -1.13
CA GLU A 117 13.66 -13.97 -2.08
C GLU A 117 12.48 -14.53 -2.89
N PRO A 118 11.53 -13.68 -3.33
CA PRO A 118 10.42 -14.10 -4.17
C PRO A 118 10.85 -14.43 -5.61
N ASP A 119 10.26 -15.47 -6.19
CA ASP A 119 10.28 -15.76 -7.62
C ASP A 119 9.00 -15.22 -8.30
N PHE A 120 9.09 -14.81 -9.58
CA PHE A 120 7.95 -14.30 -10.37
C PHE A 120 7.70 -15.16 -11.62
N PRO A 121 7.18 -16.39 -11.47
CA PRO A 121 7.09 -17.33 -12.58
C PRO A 121 5.95 -17.04 -13.57
N PHE A 122 4.99 -16.18 -13.22
CA PHE A 122 3.78 -15.96 -14.00
C PHE A 122 3.92 -14.80 -14.98
N LYS A 123 4.17 -15.11 -16.26
CA LYS A 123 4.28 -14.06 -17.32
C LYS A 123 3.04 -13.17 -17.45
N LYS A 124 1.84 -13.74 -17.26
CA LYS A 124 0.56 -13.01 -17.34
C LYS A 124 0.27 -12.16 -16.10
N PHE A 125 0.89 -12.50 -14.97
CA PHE A 125 0.66 -11.86 -13.68
C PHE A 125 2.03 -11.54 -13.06
N PRO A 126 2.73 -10.52 -13.58
CA PRO A 126 4.11 -10.21 -13.19
C PRO A 126 4.24 -9.82 -11.71
N ASP A 127 3.15 -9.38 -11.09
CA ASP A 127 3.11 -9.00 -9.67
C ASP A 127 2.91 -10.19 -8.74
N TYR A 128 2.62 -11.39 -9.26
CA TYR A 128 2.42 -12.58 -8.42
C TYR A 128 3.77 -13.14 -8.00
N ALA A 129 4.00 -13.15 -6.69
CA ALA A 129 5.24 -13.61 -6.09
C ALA A 129 5.08 -15.00 -5.48
N VAL A 130 6.02 -15.88 -5.77
CA VAL A 130 6.08 -17.23 -5.20
C VAL A 130 7.30 -17.32 -4.29
N PHE A 131 7.09 -17.86 -3.09
CA PHE A 131 8.18 -18.18 -2.16
C PHE A 131 8.47 -19.67 -2.17
N ARG A 132 9.76 -20.03 -2.27
CA ARG A 132 10.23 -21.41 -2.42
C ARG A 132 11.21 -21.78 -1.34
N ASN A 133 11.11 -23.02 -0.86
CA ASN A 133 12.12 -23.57 0.02
C ASN A 133 13.43 -23.72 -0.78
N PRO A 134 14.57 -23.19 -0.30
CA PRO A 134 15.82 -23.18 -1.07
C PRO A 134 16.38 -24.59 -1.29
N LYS A 135 16.08 -25.55 -0.41
CA LYS A 135 16.62 -26.93 -0.48
C LYS A 135 15.92 -27.78 -1.55
N ASN A 136 14.60 -27.65 -1.68
CA ASN A 136 13.81 -28.53 -2.57
C ASN A 136 13.03 -27.79 -3.66
N ARG A 137 13.14 -26.45 -3.71
CA ARG A 137 12.49 -25.56 -4.68
C ARG A 137 10.95 -25.66 -4.73
N LYS A 138 10.31 -26.32 -3.76
CA LYS A 138 8.85 -26.41 -3.65
C LYS A 138 8.28 -25.09 -3.12
N TRP A 139 7.13 -24.70 -3.63
CA TRP A 139 6.41 -23.50 -3.19
C TRP A 139 5.90 -23.70 -1.77
N TYR A 140 6.07 -22.70 -0.92
CA TYR A 140 5.43 -22.65 0.39
C TYR A 140 4.51 -21.44 0.54
N GLY A 141 4.70 -20.39 -0.27
CA GLY A 141 3.84 -19.21 -0.30
C GLY A 141 3.58 -18.73 -1.73
N LEU A 142 2.39 -18.20 -1.99
CA LEU A 142 2.01 -17.50 -3.21
C LEU A 142 1.27 -16.22 -2.82
N LEU A 143 1.86 -15.07 -3.15
CA LEU A 143 1.24 -13.77 -3.02
C LEU A 143 0.60 -13.40 -4.36
N MET A 144 -0.70 -13.14 -4.37
CA MET A 144 -1.47 -12.86 -5.59
C MET A 144 -2.64 -11.92 -5.31
N THR A 145 -3.21 -11.35 -6.37
CA THR A 145 -4.45 -10.56 -6.31
C THR A 145 -5.59 -11.37 -6.94
N LEU A 146 -6.80 -11.26 -6.41
CA LEU A 146 -8.00 -11.88 -6.97
C LEU A 146 -9.27 -11.18 -6.48
N PRO A 147 -10.41 -11.30 -7.20
CA PRO A 147 -11.71 -10.85 -6.73
C PRO A 147 -12.12 -11.45 -5.38
N LEU A 148 -12.54 -10.64 -4.41
CA LEU A 148 -12.94 -11.05 -3.07
C LEU A 148 -14.07 -12.09 -3.09
N GLY A 149 -14.99 -11.97 -4.05
CA GLY A 149 -16.06 -12.92 -4.29
C GLY A 149 -15.59 -14.36 -4.47
N LYS A 150 -14.37 -14.57 -4.98
CA LYS A 150 -13.78 -15.91 -5.14
C LYS A 150 -13.36 -16.56 -3.82
N LEU A 151 -13.19 -15.77 -2.75
CA LEU A 151 -12.91 -16.26 -1.40
C LEU A 151 -14.20 -16.44 -0.60
N THR A 152 -15.11 -15.48 -0.70
CA THR A 152 -16.35 -15.44 0.08
C THR A 152 -17.46 -16.31 -0.51
N GLY A 153 -17.38 -16.64 -1.80
CA GLY A 153 -18.43 -17.31 -2.57
C GLY A 153 -19.47 -16.36 -3.15
N ASP A 154 -19.34 -15.04 -2.92
CA ASP A 154 -20.21 -14.03 -3.53
C ASP A 154 -19.64 -13.63 -4.90
N GLU A 155 -20.00 -14.36 -5.96
CA GLU A 155 -19.49 -14.09 -7.31
C GLU A 155 -19.81 -12.68 -7.85
N GLY A 156 -20.75 -11.95 -7.23
CA GLY A 156 -21.02 -10.56 -7.57
C GLY A 156 -19.95 -9.58 -7.10
N ASP A 157 -19.17 -9.96 -6.08
CA ASP A 157 -18.13 -9.10 -5.51
C ASP A 157 -16.82 -9.19 -6.30
N GLN A 158 -16.62 -8.19 -7.15
CA GLN A 158 -15.45 -8.04 -8.00
C GLN A 158 -14.35 -7.17 -7.38
N GLN A 159 -14.42 -6.85 -6.08
CA GLN A 159 -13.37 -6.11 -5.41
C GLN A 159 -12.05 -6.90 -5.44
N GLU A 160 -11.03 -6.38 -6.12
CA GLU A 160 -9.71 -7.01 -6.15
C GLU A 160 -9.04 -6.92 -4.77
N VAL A 161 -8.61 -8.08 -4.27
CA VAL A 161 -7.94 -8.22 -2.98
C VAL A 161 -6.65 -8.98 -3.11
N MET A 162 -5.65 -8.56 -2.35
CA MET A 162 -4.40 -9.29 -2.25
C MET A 162 -4.51 -10.40 -1.20
N VAL A 163 -3.98 -11.56 -1.53
CA VAL A 163 -3.97 -12.73 -0.66
C VAL A 163 -2.60 -13.38 -0.62
N LEU A 164 -2.35 -14.10 0.47
CA LEU A 164 -1.21 -15.01 0.61
C LEU A 164 -1.75 -16.45 0.75
N ASP A 165 -1.52 -17.29 -0.25
CA ASP A 165 -1.75 -18.73 -0.17
C ASP A 165 -0.49 -19.41 0.39
N VAL A 166 -0.62 -19.99 1.59
CA VAL A 166 0.46 -20.65 2.33
C VAL A 166 0.16 -22.11 2.61
N LYS A 167 1.21 -22.93 2.59
CA LYS A 167 1.13 -24.30 3.10
C LYS A 167 1.00 -24.30 4.62
N GLN A 168 0.09 -25.13 5.12
CA GLN A 168 -0.17 -25.28 6.55
C GLN A 168 -0.30 -26.75 6.93
N THR A 169 -0.16 -27.03 8.23
CA THR A 169 -0.33 -28.37 8.79
C THR A 169 -1.81 -28.63 9.13
N GLU A 170 -2.25 -29.89 9.01
CA GLU A 170 -3.67 -30.29 9.16
C GLU A 170 -4.24 -29.99 10.55
N ASP A 171 -3.40 -30.08 11.58
CA ASP A 171 -3.76 -29.79 12.97
C ASP A 171 -4.11 -28.32 13.20
N ARG A 172 -3.48 -27.39 12.47
CA ARG A 172 -3.73 -25.95 12.62
C ARG A 172 -4.87 -25.43 11.75
N LEU A 173 -5.20 -26.10 10.65
CA LEU A 173 -6.22 -25.65 9.69
C LEU A 173 -7.60 -25.41 10.31
N PRO A 174 -8.18 -26.32 11.13
CA PRO A 174 -9.51 -26.12 11.69
C PRO A 174 -9.64 -24.86 12.54
N ASP A 175 -8.58 -24.49 13.27
CA ASP A 175 -8.60 -23.32 14.15
C ASP A 175 -8.31 -22.03 13.40
N LEU A 176 -7.44 -22.07 12.38
CA LEU A 176 -7.19 -20.92 11.53
C LEU A 176 -8.43 -20.56 10.69
N LEU A 177 -9.15 -21.55 10.14
CA LEU A 177 -10.35 -21.32 9.34
C LEU A 177 -11.54 -20.76 10.13
N LYS A 178 -11.50 -20.79 11.46
CA LYS A 178 -12.49 -20.12 12.32
C LYS A 178 -12.20 -18.63 12.50
N LYS A 179 -10.99 -18.17 12.17
CA LYS A 179 -10.58 -16.78 12.33
C LYS A 179 -10.97 -15.97 11.07
N ALA A 180 -11.43 -14.75 11.28
CA ALA A 180 -11.71 -13.83 10.18
C ALA A 180 -10.43 -13.59 9.34
N GLY A 181 -10.59 -13.53 8.02
CA GLY A 181 -9.50 -13.32 7.06
C GLY A 181 -8.76 -14.60 6.64
N PHE A 182 -9.16 -15.77 7.12
CA PHE A 182 -8.63 -17.05 6.68
C PHE A 182 -9.67 -17.82 5.89
N PHE A 183 -9.28 -18.31 4.72
CA PHE A 183 -10.14 -18.97 3.76
C PHE A 183 -9.52 -20.30 3.30
N PRO A 184 -10.34 -21.28 2.84
CA PRO A 184 -9.84 -22.45 2.16
C PRO A 184 -8.91 -22.10 0.98
N ALA A 185 -8.03 -23.04 0.62
CA ALA A 185 -7.10 -22.84 -0.50
C ALA A 185 -7.85 -22.51 -1.80
N TYR A 186 -7.39 -21.49 -2.52
CA TYR A 186 -7.90 -21.11 -3.83
C TYR A 186 -6.90 -21.52 -4.94
N HIS A 187 -7.41 -22.00 -6.09
CA HIS A 187 -6.67 -22.49 -7.29
C HIS A 187 -5.79 -23.74 -7.17
N MET A 188 -5.18 -24.07 -6.02
CA MET A 188 -4.29 -25.23 -5.94
C MET A 188 -5.04 -26.52 -5.57
N ASN A 189 -4.65 -27.63 -6.22
CA ASN A 189 -5.27 -28.95 -6.08
C ASN A 189 -5.50 -29.31 -4.59
N ASN A 190 -6.74 -29.65 -4.23
CA ASN A 190 -7.24 -29.92 -2.86
C ASN A 190 -6.47 -31.01 -2.09
N GLN A 191 -5.51 -31.68 -2.73
CA GLN A 191 -4.60 -32.62 -2.08
C GLN A 191 -3.44 -31.92 -1.32
N ALA A 192 -3.18 -30.63 -1.59
CA ALA A 192 -2.15 -29.86 -0.90
C ALA A 192 -2.74 -29.06 0.26
N LYS A 193 -2.33 -29.39 1.49
CA LYS A 193 -2.69 -28.74 2.76
C LYS A 193 -2.33 -27.25 2.74
N ARG A 194 -3.28 -26.40 2.37
CA ARG A 194 -3.08 -24.97 2.08
C ARG A 194 -4.19 -24.10 2.62
N LEU A 195 -3.87 -22.84 2.85
CA LEU A 195 -4.72 -21.83 3.46
C LEU A 195 -4.53 -20.52 2.71
N THR A 196 -5.63 -19.88 2.32
CA THR A 196 -5.61 -18.54 1.72
C THR A 196 -5.86 -17.50 2.80
N VAL A 197 -4.95 -16.54 2.92
CA VAL A 197 -5.05 -15.46 3.91
C VAL A 197 -5.37 -14.17 3.18
N PHE A 198 -6.47 -13.53 3.56
CA PHE A 198 -6.87 -12.23 3.05
C PHE A 198 -6.03 -11.14 3.71
N LEU A 199 -5.33 -10.34 2.90
CA LEU A 199 -4.35 -9.38 3.40
C LEU A 199 -4.92 -7.98 3.60
N SER A 200 -6.19 -7.82 3.97
CA SER A 200 -6.74 -6.51 4.40
C SER A 200 -6.70 -6.31 5.92
N ALA A 201 -6.63 -7.41 6.68
CA ALA A 201 -6.37 -7.37 8.11
C ALA A 201 -4.86 -7.43 8.38
N VAL A 202 -4.44 -6.74 9.43
CA VAL A 202 -3.05 -6.73 9.89
C VAL A 202 -2.73 -8.13 10.44
N PHE A 203 -2.11 -8.97 9.63
CA PHE A 203 -1.62 -10.28 10.04
C PHE A 203 -0.10 -10.24 10.20
N PHE A 204 0.41 -10.86 11.27
CA PHE A 204 1.84 -11.00 11.50
C PHE A 204 2.29 -12.42 11.19
N MET A 205 3.55 -12.59 10.81
CA MET A 205 4.07 -13.93 10.48
C MET A 205 4.13 -14.91 11.67
N HIS A 206 3.91 -14.46 12.90
CA HIS A 206 3.74 -15.35 14.06
C HIS A 206 2.34 -15.98 14.12
N ASP A 207 1.38 -15.45 13.39
CA ASP A 207 0.04 -16.04 13.25
C ASP A 207 0.05 -17.31 12.38
N PHE A 208 1.14 -17.52 11.61
CA PHE A 208 1.33 -18.64 10.68
C PHE A 208 2.15 -19.80 11.24
#